data_AF-A0A4D9E6N6-F1
#
_entry.id   AF-A0A4D9E6N6-F1
#
_cell.length_a   1.000
_cell.length_b   1.000
_cell.length_c   1.000
_cell.angle_alpha   90.00
_cell.angle_beta   90.00
_cell.angle_gamma   90.00
#
_symmetry.space_group_name_H-M   'P 1'
#
loop_
_entity.id
_entity.type
_entity.pdbx_description
1 polymer ?
#
loop_
_entity_poly.entity_id
_entity_poly.type
_entity_poly.pdbx_seq_one_letter_code
_entity_poly.pdbx_strand_id
1 'polypeptide(L)'
;MMESSGGLYLNTAAVASPVGVARLLQVAFGCTTFSLVAHQGGFSAAYGTFCMFVWCFCFAVTIFIITCEFTHLHSCLSISWGNFTAAFAMLATLMSITAAVIYPLYFAQFGCYSISCKVRDFRIAASVFAGLLFIAYAVEVFLTRAKPGQVTSYMATVSGLLKIVQAFVACIIFGALVNDSQYSNYVATQWCVAVYSFCFVVTVVVVAFNVTGRTAMLRCPFERFVVIYTFVAILMYVSAAVIWPVFCFDSKYGSPWRPYQCSQGKCPWDSQLVIAIFTYVNLVLYIVDLAYSQRIRFVSHP
;
A
#
# COMPACT_ATOMS: atom_id res chain seq x y z
N MET A 1 -54.42 -12.35 -9.77
CA MET A 1 -53.27 -11.95 -8.94
C MET A 1 -52.05 -12.41 -9.70
N MET A 2 -51.55 -11.54 -10.58
CA MET A 2 -50.67 -11.91 -11.68
C MET A 2 -49.23 -11.66 -11.25
N GLU A 3 -48.43 -12.72 -11.22
CA GLU A 3 -46.97 -12.65 -11.22
C GLU A 3 -46.52 -11.68 -12.31
N SER A 4 -45.89 -10.58 -11.90
CA SER A 4 -45.20 -9.67 -12.79
C SER A 4 -43.73 -10.06 -12.85
N SER A 5 -43.41 -10.80 -13.91
CA SER A 5 -42.16 -10.92 -14.67
C SER A 5 -40.92 -10.18 -14.19
N GLY A 6 -39.79 -10.91 -14.25
CA GLY A 6 -38.47 -10.51 -13.80
C GLY A 6 -37.93 -9.22 -14.41
N GLY A 7 -37.41 -8.38 -13.52
CA GLY A 7 -36.52 -7.27 -13.83
C GLY A 7 -35.09 -7.61 -13.39
N LEU A 8 -34.14 -7.42 -14.30
CA LEU A 8 -32.68 -7.58 -14.20
C LEU A 8 -32.11 -7.55 -12.76
N TYR A 9 -31.39 -8.62 -12.39
CA TYR A 9 -30.66 -8.88 -11.13
C TYR A 9 -29.58 -7.83 -10.80
N LEU A 10 -29.96 -6.58 -10.52
CA LEU A 10 -29.03 -5.50 -10.17
C LEU A 10 -29.15 -5.17 -8.69
N ASN A 11 -28.07 -5.43 -7.95
CA ASN A 11 -28.03 -5.17 -6.51
C ASN A 11 -27.73 -3.70 -6.22
N THR A 12 -28.76 -2.87 -6.33
CA THR A 12 -28.69 -1.44 -6.00
C THR A 12 -28.36 -1.19 -4.52
N ALA A 13 -28.66 -2.15 -3.64
CA ALA A 13 -28.34 -2.07 -2.21
C ALA A 13 -26.83 -2.20 -1.93
N ALA A 14 -26.08 -2.93 -2.76
CA ALA A 14 -24.62 -3.01 -2.66
C ALA A 14 -23.96 -1.65 -2.93
N VAL A 15 -24.48 -0.91 -3.91
CA VAL A 15 -24.01 0.43 -4.30
C VAL A 15 -24.44 1.51 -3.30
N ALA A 16 -25.64 1.39 -2.73
CA ALA A 16 -26.16 2.31 -1.71
C ALA A 16 -25.58 2.10 -0.30
N SER A 17 -24.79 1.05 -0.10
CA SER A 17 -24.10 0.81 1.18
C SER A 17 -23.04 1.90 1.46
N PRO A 18 -22.65 2.13 2.73
CA PRO A 18 -21.61 3.12 3.06
C PRO A 18 -20.28 2.87 2.32
N VAL A 19 -19.94 1.59 2.11
CA VAL A 19 -18.76 1.16 1.35
C VAL A 19 -18.95 1.41 -0.14
N GLY A 20 -20.13 1.13 -0.69
CA GLY A 20 -20.47 1.42 -2.09
C GLY A 20 -20.39 2.92 -2.41
N VAL A 21 -20.91 3.77 -1.52
CA VAL A 21 -20.81 5.24 -1.65
C VAL A 21 -19.34 5.69 -1.62
N ALA A 22 -18.52 5.15 -0.72
CA ALA A 22 -17.09 5.44 -0.68
C ALA A 22 -16.39 5.08 -2.00
N ARG A 23 -16.72 3.91 -2.59
CA ARG A 23 -16.18 3.47 -3.89
C ARG A 23 -16.62 4.35 -5.05
N LEU A 24 -17.86 4.83 -5.05
CA LEU A 24 -18.31 5.80 -6.06
C LEU A 24 -17.54 7.12 -5.97
N LEU A 25 -17.29 7.60 -4.75
CA LEU A 25 -16.46 8.80 -4.52
C LEU A 25 -15.02 8.56 -4.98
N GLN A 26 -14.44 7.38 -4.74
CA GLN A 26 -13.10 7.04 -5.24
C GLN A 26 -13.04 7.07 -6.78
N VAL A 27 -14.06 6.54 -7.47
CA VAL A 27 -14.14 6.60 -8.94
C VAL A 27 -14.25 8.04 -9.43
N ALA A 28 -15.11 8.85 -8.79
CA ALA A 28 -15.27 10.26 -9.15
C ALA A 28 -13.96 11.05 -8.95
N PHE A 29 -13.38 11.00 -7.74
CA PHE A 29 -12.14 11.71 -7.44
C PHE A 29 -10.95 11.19 -8.24
N GLY A 30 -10.85 9.87 -8.45
CA GLY A 30 -9.82 9.26 -9.30
C GLY A 30 -9.91 9.77 -10.73
N CYS A 31 -11.11 9.73 -11.33
CA CYS A 31 -11.38 10.25 -12.66
C CYS A 31 -11.00 11.72 -12.80
N THR A 32 -11.46 12.55 -11.86
CA THR A 32 -11.15 13.98 -11.86
C THR A 32 -9.65 14.21 -11.73
N THR A 33 -8.96 13.48 -10.85
CA THR A 33 -7.52 13.64 -10.62
C THR A 33 -6.70 13.36 -11.88
N PHE A 34 -6.81 12.16 -12.47
CA PHE A 34 -6.01 11.84 -13.66
C PHE A 34 -6.41 12.68 -14.88
N SER A 35 -7.69 13.07 -15.01
CA SER A 35 -8.15 13.92 -16.11
C SER A 35 -7.57 15.32 -16.03
N LEU A 36 -7.51 15.91 -14.83
CA LEU A 36 -6.87 17.22 -14.59
C LEU A 36 -5.38 17.19 -14.95
N VAL A 37 -4.68 16.12 -14.56
CA VAL A 37 -3.25 15.95 -14.84
C VAL A 37 -2.98 15.68 -16.32
N ALA A 38 -3.80 14.86 -16.98
CA ALA A 38 -3.70 14.58 -18.41
C ALA A 38 -3.95 15.81 -19.29
N HIS A 39 -4.89 16.69 -18.90
CA HIS A 39 -5.26 17.85 -19.70
C HIS A 39 -4.22 18.98 -19.63
N GLN A 40 -3.91 19.48 -18.41
CA GLN A 40 -3.02 20.63 -18.23
C GLN A 40 -2.05 20.50 -17.04
N GLY A 41 -2.21 19.53 -16.14
CA GLY A 41 -1.32 19.37 -14.98
C GLY A 41 0.11 18.95 -15.36
N GLY A 42 0.24 18.09 -16.38
CA GLY A 42 1.52 17.61 -16.90
C GLY A 42 2.18 16.55 -16.00
N PHE A 43 2.78 15.53 -16.62
CA PHE A 43 3.37 14.38 -15.92
C PHE A 43 4.80 14.03 -16.42
N SER A 44 5.51 14.97 -17.06
CA SER A 44 6.73 14.69 -17.84
C SER A 44 7.93 14.14 -17.06
N ALA A 45 7.84 14.03 -15.73
CA ALA A 45 8.87 13.41 -14.89
C ALA A 45 8.50 11.99 -14.48
N ALA A 46 9.50 11.16 -14.16
CA ALA A 46 9.30 9.79 -13.66
C ALA A 46 8.31 9.72 -12.49
N TYR A 47 8.38 10.67 -11.57
CA TYR A 47 7.45 10.81 -10.44
C TYR A 47 6.00 11.13 -10.88
N GLY A 48 5.82 11.92 -11.94
CA GLY A 48 4.50 12.21 -12.51
C GLY A 48 3.89 10.99 -13.19
N THR A 49 4.72 10.19 -13.88
CA THR A 49 4.30 8.92 -14.49
C THR A 49 3.87 7.91 -13.43
N PHE A 50 4.58 7.84 -12.30
CA PHE A 50 4.18 7.01 -11.15
C PHE A 50 2.81 7.44 -10.60
N CYS A 51 2.58 8.73 -10.38
CA CYS A 51 1.28 9.23 -9.90
C CYS A 51 0.14 8.91 -10.87
N MET A 52 0.35 9.09 -12.18
CA MET A 52 -0.65 8.74 -13.20
C MET A 52 -0.94 7.24 -13.21
N PHE A 53 0.08 6.38 -13.11
CA PHE A 53 -0.11 4.94 -13.01
C PHE A 53 -0.94 4.58 -11.78
N VAL A 54 -0.63 5.14 -10.61
CA VAL A 54 -1.38 4.92 -9.37
C VAL A 54 -2.85 5.27 -9.54
N TRP A 55 -3.16 6.47 -10.02
CA TRP A 55 -4.55 6.92 -10.14
C TRP A 55 -5.34 6.09 -11.15
N CYS A 56 -4.76 5.79 -12.31
CA CYS A 56 -5.40 4.95 -13.33
C CYS A 56 -5.59 3.51 -12.87
N PHE A 57 -4.59 2.91 -12.22
CA PHE A 57 -4.66 1.54 -11.69
C PHE A 57 -5.75 1.44 -10.61
N CYS A 58 -5.73 2.35 -9.63
CA CYS A 58 -6.73 2.38 -8.57
C CYS A 58 -8.14 2.59 -9.14
N PHE A 59 -8.31 3.51 -10.09
CA PHE A 59 -9.59 3.74 -10.77
C PHE A 59 -10.11 2.49 -11.51
N ALA A 60 -9.26 1.85 -12.32
CA ALA A 60 -9.65 0.68 -13.10
C ALA A 60 -10.08 -0.49 -12.21
N VAL A 61 -9.34 -0.78 -11.15
CA VAL A 61 -9.66 -1.87 -10.23
C VAL A 61 -10.91 -1.55 -9.40
N THR A 62 -11.10 -0.30 -8.96
CA THR A 62 -12.32 0.09 -8.23
C THR A 62 -13.57 -0.02 -9.11
N ILE A 63 -13.49 0.37 -10.39
CA ILE A 63 -14.59 0.12 -11.34
C ILE A 63 -14.85 -1.38 -11.48
N PHE A 64 -13.81 -2.19 -11.66
CA PHE A 64 -13.95 -3.63 -11.75
C PHE A 64 -14.64 -4.23 -10.51
N ILE A 65 -14.28 -3.78 -9.31
CA ILE A 65 -14.93 -4.18 -8.05
C ILE A 65 -16.41 -3.81 -8.06
N ILE A 66 -16.74 -2.55 -8.39
CA ILE A 66 -18.14 -2.09 -8.46
C ILE A 66 -18.93 -2.91 -9.48
N THR A 67 -18.37 -3.18 -10.66
CA THR A 67 -19.03 -3.98 -11.70
C THR A 67 -19.29 -5.41 -11.22
N CYS A 68 -18.32 -6.07 -10.57
CA CYS A 68 -18.47 -7.43 -10.06
C CYS A 68 -19.50 -7.54 -8.92
N GLU A 69 -19.61 -6.51 -8.08
CA GLU A 69 -20.63 -6.45 -7.03
C GLU A 69 -22.01 -6.18 -7.61
N PHE A 70 -22.11 -5.27 -8.57
CA PHE A 70 -23.36 -4.92 -9.23
C PHE A 70 -23.95 -6.09 -10.04
N THR A 71 -23.09 -6.87 -10.70
CA THR A 71 -23.47 -8.03 -11.53
C THR A 71 -23.54 -9.35 -10.77
N HIS A 72 -23.25 -9.36 -9.47
CA HIS A 72 -23.13 -10.59 -8.65
C HIS A 72 -22.09 -11.62 -9.15
N LEU A 73 -21.24 -11.27 -10.13
CA LEU A 73 -20.22 -12.15 -10.70
C LEU A 73 -19.14 -12.57 -9.69
N HIS A 74 -19.02 -11.86 -8.56
CA HIS A 74 -18.11 -12.23 -7.48
C HIS A 74 -18.35 -13.66 -6.95
N SER A 75 -19.58 -14.20 -7.03
CA SER A 75 -19.87 -15.58 -6.58
C SER A 75 -19.33 -16.66 -7.53
N CYS A 76 -18.95 -16.31 -8.76
CA CYS A 76 -18.36 -17.23 -9.74
C CYS A 76 -16.83 -17.28 -9.63
N LEU A 77 -16.22 -16.27 -9.00
CA LEU A 77 -14.79 -16.21 -8.80
C LEU A 77 -14.39 -17.11 -7.63
N SER A 78 -13.38 -17.95 -7.83
CA SER A 78 -12.79 -18.79 -6.77
C SER A 78 -11.97 -18.02 -5.73
N ILE A 79 -12.12 -16.69 -5.68
CA ILE A 79 -11.36 -15.75 -4.85
C ILE A 79 -12.21 -15.38 -3.63
N SER A 80 -11.58 -15.23 -2.47
CA SER A 80 -12.24 -14.69 -1.28
C SER A 80 -12.48 -13.18 -1.48
N TRP A 81 -13.68 -12.82 -1.96
CA TRP A 81 -14.02 -11.45 -2.35
C TRP A 81 -13.81 -10.42 -1.23
N GLY A 82 -14.22 -10.77 0.00
CA GLY A 82 -14.02 -9.92 1.17
C GLY A 82 -12.54 -9.72 1.52
N ASN A 83 -11.70 -10.75 1.38
CA ASN A 83 -10.26 -10.61 1.60
C ASN A 83 -9.59 -9.79 0.48
N PHE A 84 -10.01 -9.99 -0.77
CA PHE A 84 -9.51 -9.26 -1.93
C PHE A 84 -9.80 -7.76 -1.83
N THR A 85 -11.05 -7.40 -1.59
CA THR A 85 -11.49 -6.00 -1.51
C THR A 85 -10.85 -5.26 -0.33
N ALA A 86 -10.78 -5.88 0.85
CA ALA A 86 -10.09 -5.30 2.01
C ALA A 86 -8.59 -5.11 1.72
N ALA A 87 -7.95 -6.09 1.09
CA ALA A 87 -6.53 -6.00 0.77
C ALA A 87 -6.23 -4.92 -0.28
N PHE A 88 -7.06 -4.87 -1.32
CA PHE A 88 -6.96 -3.84 -2.35
C PHE A 88 -7.21 -2.44 -1.79
N ALA A 89 -8.25 -2.24 -0.96
CA ALA A 89 -8.53 -0.93 -0.36
C ALA A 89 -7.34 -0.41 0.46
N MET A 90 -6.66 -1.29 1.21
CA MET A 90 -5.46 -0.94 1.95
C MET A 90 -4.29 -0.57 1.02
N LEU A 91 -4.04 -1.37 -0.01
CA LEU A 91 -3.00 -1.09 -1.01
C LEU A 91 -3.28 0.23 -1.75
N ALA A 92 -4.52 0.45 -2.17
CA ALA A 92 -4.95 1.67 -2.86
C ALA A 92 -4.81 2.89 -1.95
N THR A 93 -5.11 2.77 -0.65
CA THR A 93 -4.86 3.84 0.33
C THR A 93 -3.38 4.22 0.38
N LEU A 94 -2.50 3.23 0.48
CA LEU A 94 -1.04 3.42 0.56
C LEU A 94 -0.46 4.03 -0.73
N MET A 95 -0.88 3.51 -1.89
CA MET A 95 -0.46 4.08 -3.18
C MET A 95 -0.98 5.51 -3.34
N SER A 96 -2.23 5.77 -2.94
CA SER A 96 -2.87 7.08 -3.07
C SER A 96 -2.26 8.14 -2.14
N ILE A 97 -1.92 7.81 -0.89
CA ILE A 97 -1.20 8.74 0.00
C ILE A 97 0.19 9.07 -0.57
N THR A 98 0.90 8.07 -1.10
CA THR A 98 2.20 8.30 -1.73
C THR A 98 2.08 9.23 -2.94
N ALA A 99 1.10 9.01 -3.83
CA ALA A 99 0.84 9.89 -4.95
C ALA A 99 0.41 11.31 -4.52
N ALA A 100 -0.44 11.42 -3.49
CA ALA A 100 -0.91 12.69 -2.94
C ALA A 100 0.19 13.52 -2.28
N VAL A 101 1.27 12.89 -1.81
CA VAL A 101 2.46 13.57 -1.28
C VAL A 101 3.45 13.89 -2.39
N ILE A 102 3.77 12.93 -3.27
CA ILE A 102 4.78 13.11 -4.32
C ILE A 102 4.34 14.19 -5.33
N TYR A 103 3.09 14.17 -5.78
CA TYR A 103 2.63 15.09 -6.82
C TYR A 103 2.81 16.58 -6.44
N PRO A 104 2.30 17.08 -5.29
CA PRO A 104 2.53 18.46 -4.91
C PRO A 104 4.01 18.77 -4.64
N LEU A 105 4.78 17.85 -4.03
CA LEU A 105 6.20 18.11 -3.74
C LEU A 105 7.04 18.39 -4.99
N TYR A 106 6.75 17.72 -6.12
CA TYR A 106 7.51 17.89 -7.36
C TYR A 106 6.89 18.87 -8.35
N PHE A 107 5.56 19.04 -8.34
CA PHE A 107 4.85 19.81 -9.36
C PHE A 107 4.19 21.10 -8.85
N ALA A 108 3.98 21.25 -7.54
CA ALA A 108 3.45 22.50 -6.95
C ALA A 108 4.58 23.53 -6.80
N GLN A 109 5.05 24.06 -7.93
CA GLN A 109 5.85 25.29 -7.93
C GLN A 109 4.91 26.48 -7.71
N PHE A 110 5.11 27.23 -6.64
CA PHE A 110 4.29 28.40 -6.27
C PHE A 110 4.56 29.65 -7.12
N GLY A 111 5.61 29.65 -7.94
CA GLY A 111 5.96 30.78 -8.81
C GLY A 111 5.01 30.88 -10.01
N CYS A 112 4.38 32.03 -10.21
CA CYS A 112 3.58 32.30 -11.40
C CYS A 112 4.32 33.27 -12.34
N TYR A 113 4.80 32.76 -13.48
CA TYR A 113 5.05 33.58 -14.66
C TYR A 113 3.73 33.63 -15.45
N SER A 114 3.34 34.80 -15.97
CA SER A 114 1.97 35.18 -16.39
C SER A 114 1.18 34.19 -17.27
N ILE A 115 1.84 33.29 -18.00
CA ILE A 115 1.22 32.24 -18.85
C ILE A 115 0.94 30.92 -18.08
N SER A 116 1.58 30.70 -16.92
CA SER A 116 1.52 29.45 -16.12
C SER A 116 0.49 29.43 -14.98
N CYS A 117 -0.24 30.53 -14.72
CA CYS A 117 -1.21 30.55 -13.61
C CYS A 117 -2.37 29.55 -13.81
N LYS A 118 -2.86 29.35 -15.04
CA LYS A 118 -3.89 28.33 -15.33
C LYS A 118 -3.39 26.92 -15.02
N VAL A 119 -2.19 26.57 -15.48
CA VAL A 119 -1.54 25.27 -15.22
C VAL A 119 -1.35 25.03 -13.71
N ARG A 120 -0.97 26.07 -12.97
CA ARG A 120 -0.86 26.01 -11.50
C ARG A 120 -2.20 25.66 -10.87
N ASP A 121 -3.29 26.32 -11.28
CA ASP A 121 -4.61 26.08 -10.71
C ASP A 121 -5.08 24.63 -10.99
N PHE A 122 -4.78 24.08 -12.17
CA PHE A 122 -4.99 22.66 -12.49
C PHE A 122 -4.17 21.71 -11.59
N ARG A 123 -2.91 22.04 -11.30
CA ARG A 123 -2.04 21.23 -10.42
C ARG A 123 -2.50 21.27 -8.96
N ILE A 124 -2.95 22.43 -8.48
CA ILE A 124 -3.51 22.57 -7.14
C ILE A 124 -4.80 21.76 -7.05
N ALA A 125 -5.71 21.91 -8.01
CA ALA A 125 -6.94 21.13 -8.06
C ALA A 125 -6.65 19.62 -8.07
N ALA A 126 -5.73 19.16 -8.92
CA ALA A 126 -5.32 17.76 -8.97
C ALA A 126 -4.75 17.27 -7.62
N SER A 127 -3.98 18.10 -6.91
CA SER A 127 -3.44 17.76 -5.58
C SER A 127 -4.55 17.64 -4.53
N VAL A 128 -5.55 18.53 -4.57
CA VAL A 128 -6.72 18.46 -3.67
C VAL A 128 -7.53 17.19 -3.94
N PHE A 129 -7.83 16.89 -5.20
CA PHE A 129 -8.57 15.68 -5.56
C PHE A 129 -7.78 14.39 -5.26
N ALA A 130 -6.44 14.40 -5.40
CA ALA A 130 -5.60 13.29 -4.94
C ALA A 130 -5.68 13.08 -3.42
N GLY A 131 -5.73 14.17 -2.64
CA GLY A 131 -5.96 14.11 -1.20
C GLY A 131 -7.35 13.58 -0.83
N LEU A 132 -8.40 14.03 -1.53
CA LEU A 132 -9.76 13.52 -1.35
C LEU A 132 -9.87 12.04 -1.73
N LEU A 133 -9.19 11.61 -2.79
CA LEU A 133 -9.11 10.21 -3.21
C LEU A 133 -8.47 9.35 -2.12
N PHE A 134 -7.37 9.80 -1.52
CA PHE A 134 -6.75 9.13 -0.37
C PHE A 134 -7.74 9.00 0.80
N ILE A 135 -8.43 10.08 1.16
CA ILE A 135 -9.43 10.05 2.23
C ILE A 135 -10.54 9.05 1.92
N ALA A 136 -11.02 9.00 0.68
CA ALA A 136 -12.07 8.06 0.27
C ALA A 136 -11.63 6.58 0.38
N TYR A 137 -10.38 6.25 0.03
CA TYR A 137 -9.82 4.91 0.27
C TYR A 137 -9.62 4.62 1.76
N ALA A 138 -9.14 5.59 2.54
CA ALA A 138 -8.97 5.43 3.98
C ALA A 138 -10.30 5.19 4.70
N VAL A 139 -11.37 5.88 4.26
CA VAL A 139 -12.74 5.64 4.75
C VAL A 139 -13.21 4.24 4.40
N GLU A 140 -12.97 3.74 3.19
CA GLU A 140 -13.28 2.34 2.86
C GLU A 140 -12.53 1.36 3.78
N VAL A 141 -11.24 1.56 4.01
CA VAL A 141 -10.47 0.71 4.95
C VAL A 141 -11.09 0.76 6.34
N PHE A 142 -11.48 1.93 6.83
CA PHE A 142 -12.11 2.08 8.14
C PHE A 142 -13.47 1.38 8.23
N LEU A 143 -14.31 1.51 7.20
CA LEU A 143 -15.62 0.88 7.11
C LEU A 143 -15.55 -0.64 6.93
N THR A 144 -14.50 -1.13 6.27
CA THR A 144 -14.26 -2.56 6.03
C THR A 144 -13.51 -3.25 7.17
N ARG A 145 -12.98 -2.50 8.16
CA ARG A 145 -12.34 -3.10 9.33
C ARG A 145 -13.32 -3.99 10.10
N ALA A 146 -12.84 -5.19 10.43
CA ALA A 146 -13.56 -6.12 11.27
C ALA A 146 -13.81 -5.50 12.67
N LYS A 147 -15.08 -5.47 13.10
CA LYS A 147 -15.43 -5.23 14.50
C LYS A 147 -15.24 -6.55 15.29
N PRO A 148 -14.72 -6.50 16.53
CA PRO A 148 -14.55 -7.70 17.34
C PRO A 148 -15.90 -8.41 17.54
N GLY A 149 -16.00 -9.68 17.11
CA GLY A 149 -17.20 -10.52 17.27
C GLY A 149 -18.01 -10.84 15.99
N GLN A 150 -17.67 -10.28 14.83
CA GLN A 150 -18.27 -10.70 13.54
C GLN A 150 -17.36 -11.68 12.79
N VAL A 151 -17.94 -12.74 12.21
CA VAL A 151 -17.27 -13.68 11.30
C VAL A 151 -16.84 -12.91 10.05
N THR A 152 -15.62 -12.38 10.07
CA THR A 152 -15.10 -11.46 9.05
C THR A 152 -13.81 -11.97 8.46
N SER A 153 -13.57 -11.59 7.20
CA SER A 153 -12.42 -11.97 6.38
C SER A 153 -11.10 -11.58 7.06
N TYR A 154 -10.09 -12.47 7.06
CA TYR A 154 -8.78 -12.25 7.71
C TYR A 154 -8.11 -10.91 7.32
N MET A 155 -8.22 -10.47 6.06
CA MET A 155 -7.64 -9.21 5.60
C MET A 155 -8.35 -7.95 6.12
N ALA A 156 -9.57 -8.09 6.66
CA ALA A 156 -10.26 -7.02 7.37
C ALA A 156 -9.76 -6.85 8.83
N THR A 157 -8.93 -7.77 9.32
CA THR A 157 -8.32 -7.66 10.66
C THR A 157 -7.14 -6.70 10.65
N VAL A 158 -6.79 -6.18 11.83
CA VAL A 158 -5.62 -5.30 12.00
C VAL A 158 -4.32 -6.00 11.55
N SER A 159 -4.14 -7.29 11.89
CA SER A 159 -2.96 -8.07 11.48
C SER A 159 -2.89 -8.26 9.96
N GLY A 160 -4.02 -8.52 9.30
CA GLY A 160 -4.10 -8.61 7.84
C GLY A 160 -3.71 -7.30 7.14
N LEU A 161 -4.27 -6.18 7.60
CA LEU A 161 -3.93 -4.85 7.06
C LEU A 161 -2.45 -4.50 7.29
N LEU A 162 -1.89 -4.84 8.45
CA LEU A 162 -0.47 -4.59 8.75
C LEU A 162 0.46 -5.32 7.78
N LYS A 163 0.13 -6.54 7.35
CA LYS A 163 0.93 -7.29 6.35
C LYS A 163 1.02 -6.57 5.01
N ILE A 164 -0.05 -5.88 4.61
CA ILE A 164 -0.06 -5.09 3.38
C ILE A 164 0.84 -3.86 3.53
N VAL A 165 0.78 -3.19 4.69
CA VAL A 165 1.70 -2.07 5.00
C VAL A 165 3.15 -2.55 5.00
N GLN A 166 3.45 -3.70 5.61
CA GLN A 166 4.80 -4.26 5.66
C GLN A 166 5.34 -4.57 4.25
N ALA A 167 4.51 -5.16 3.39
CA ALA A 167 4.87 -5.43 2.00
C ALA A 167 5.10 -4.12 1.23
N PHE A 168 4.25 -3.12 1.43
CA PHE A 168 4.40 -1.80 0.80
C PHE A 168 5.68 -1.08 1.23
N VAL A 169 5.99 -1.09 2.53
CA VAL A 169 7.24 -0.55 3.07
C VAL A 169 8.45 -1.28 2.48
N ALA A 170 8.39 -2.60 2.34
CA ALA A 170 9.45 -3.35 1.67
C ALA A 170 9.60 -2.96 0.19
N CYS A 171 8.51 -2.68 -0.54
CA CYS A 171 8.59 -2.12 -1.90
C CYS A 171 9.30 -0.77 -1.94
N ILE A 172 9.09 0.12 -0.95
CA ILE A 172 9.81 1.38 -0.84
C ILE A 172 11.31 1.12 -0.63
N ILE A 173 11.66 0.16 0.24
CA ILE A 173 13.06 -0.25 0.47
C ILE A 173 13.68 -0.74 -0.85
N PHE A 174 13.00 -1.59 -1.62
CA PHE A 174 13.51 -2.04 -2.93
C PHE A 174 13.65 -0.89 -3.93
N GLY A 175 12.70 0.04 -3.97
CA GLY A 175 12.81 1.24 -4.80
C GLY A 175 14.04 2.09 -4.43
N ALA A 176 14.35 2.21 -3.14
CA ALA A 176 15.57 2.88 -2.69
C ALA A 176 16.84 2.09 -3.00
N LEU A 177 16.81 0.76 -2.88
CA LEU A 177 17.92 -0.13 -3.25
C LEU A 177 18.27 -0.08 -4.73
N VAL A 178 17.28 0.02 -5.62
CA VAL A 178 17.54 0.17 -7.07
C VAL A 178 18.24 1.50 -7.38
N ASN A 179 17.96 2.54 -6.59
CA ASN A 179 18.61 3.84 -6.72
C ASN A 179 19.97 3.93 -5.98
N ASP A 180 20.27 2.99 -5.08
CA ASP A 180 21.55 2.90 -4.38
C ASP A 180 22.47 1.92 -5.14
N SER A 181 23.50 2.41 -5.80
CA SER A 181 24.46 1.54 -6.49
C SER A 181 25.45 0.84 -5.54
N GLN A 182 25.47 1.21 -4.26
CA GLN A 182 26.58 0.88 -3.35
C GLN A 182 26.29 -0.29 -2.38
N TYR A 183 25.07 -0.85 -2.37
CA TYR A 183 24.72 -1.97 -1.47
C TYR A 183 25.50 -3.26 -1.75
N SER A 184 26.10 -3.42 -2.93
CA SER A 184 26.87 -4.62 -3.31
C SER A 184 28.28 -4.69 -2.71
N ASN A 185 28.78 -3.58 -2.17
CA ASN A 185 30.16 -3.44 -1.72
C ASN A 185 30.50 -4.27 -0.47
N TYR A 186 29.51 -4.49 0.41
CA TYR A 186 29.72 -5.21 1.65
C TYR A 186 28.80 -6.43 1.74
N VAL A 187 29.35 -7.57 2.17
CA VAL A 187 28.56 -8.80 2.41
C VAL A 187 27.47 -8.55 3.47
N ALA A 188 27.74 -7.63 4.40
CA ALA A 188 26.79 -7.25 5.45
C ALA A 188 25.55 -6.53 4.89
N THR A 189 25.70 -5.64 3.90
CA THR A 189 24.55 -4.98 3.25
C THR A 189 23.80 -5.95 2.34
N GLN A 190 24.48 -6.91 1.71
CA GLN A 190 23.84 -7.99 0.97
C GLN A 190 22.97 -8.89 1.88
N TRP A 191 23.39 -9.15 3.12
CA TRP A 191 22.56 -9.85 4.10
C TRP A 191 21.26 -9.09 4.39
N CYS A 192 21.32 -7.76 4.58
CA CYS A 192 20.12 -6.95 4.77
C CYS A 192 19.15 -7.06 3.58
N VAL A 193 19.67 -7.04 2.35
CA VAL A 193 18.85 -7.24 1.13
C VAL A 193 18.21 -8.63 1.11
N ALA A 194 18.93 -9.67 1.51
CA ALA A 194 18.39 -11.03 1.62
C ALA A 194 17.26 -11.09 2.67
N VAL A 195 17.43 -10.44 3.83
CA VAL A 195 16.40 -10.31 4.86
C VAL A 195 15.13 -9.65 4.29
N TYR A 196 15.28 -8.48 3.64
CA TYR A 196 14.12 -7.77 3.07
C TYR A 196 13.41 -8.61 2.00
N SER A 197 14.17 -9.28 1.14
CA SER A 197 13.66 -10.14 0.06
C SER A 197 12.89 -11.34 0.61
N PHE A 198 13.47 -12.05 1.58
CA PHE A 198 12.83 -13.20 2.21
C PHE A 198 11.51 -12.80 2.89
N CYS A 199 11.55 -11.76 3.74
CA CYS A 199 10.36 -11.30 4.44
C CYS A 199 9.29 -10.78 3.46
N PHE A 200 9.68 -10.05 2.41
CA PHE A 200 8.73 -9.59 1.41
C PHE A 200 8.04 -10.76 0.69
N VAL A 201 8.79 -11.75 0.22
CA VAL A 201 8.24 -12.91 -0.48
C VAL A 201 7.26 -13.67 0.41
N VAL A 202 7.63 -13.95 1.66
CA VAL A 202 6.75 -14.69 2.58
C VAL A 202 5.49 -13.88 2.88
N THR A 203 5.59 -12.57 3.11
CA THR A 203 4.42 -11.69 3.34
C THR A 203 3.49 -11.67 2.13
N VAL A 204 4.02 -11.56 0.91
CA VAL A 204 3.23 -11.62 -0.33
C VAL A 204 2.53 -12.97 -0.48
N VAL A 205 3.22 -14.07 -0.20
CA VAL A 205 2.66 -15.42 -0.24
C VAL A 205 1.51 -15.55 0.77
N VAL A 206 1.68 -15.07 2.01
CA VAL A 206 0.63 -15.06 3.03
C VAL A 206 -0.58 -14.23 2.57
N VAL A 207 -0.35 -13.07 1.95
CA VAL A 207 -1.44 -12.25 1.42
C VAL A 207 -2.16 -12.96 0.28
N ALA A 208 -1.43 -13.53 -0.67
CA ALA A 208 -1.98 -14.24 -1.82
C ALA A 208 -2.84 -15.44 -1.38
N PHE A 209 -2.36 -16.27 -0.43
CA PHE A 209 -3.13 -17.41 0.07
C PHE A 209 -4.47 -17.00 0.71
N ASN A 210 -4.48 -15.91 1.48
CA ASN A 210 -5.70 -15.37 2.09
C ASN A 210 -6.68 -14.82 1.04
N VAL A 211 -6.16 -14.10 0.03
CA VAL A 211 -6.98 -13.53 -1.05
C VAL A 211 -7.58 -14.63 -1.93
N THR A 212 -6.82 -15.65 -2.33
CA THR A 212 -7.32 -16.77 -3.15
C THR A 212 -8.20 -17.75 -2.36
N GLY A 213 -8.37 -17.58 -1.04
CA GLY A 213 -9.17 -18.50 -0.21
C GLY A 213 -8.60 -19.93 -0.13
N ARG A 214 -7.35 -20.14 -0.57
CA ARG A 214 -6.67 -21.45 -0.59
C ARG A 214 -6.02 -21.79 0.76
N THR A 215 -6.35 -21.06 1.82
CA THR A 215 -5.87 -21.30 3.19
C THR A 215 -6.23 -22.72 3.67
N ALA A 216 -7.35 -23.28 3.22
CA ALA A 216 -7.77 -24.65 3.55
C ALA A 216 -6.90 -25.76 2.92
N MET A 217 -6.11 -25.45 1.88
CA MET A 217 -5.19 -26.42 1.26
C MET A 217 -3.94 -26.66 2.12
N LEU A 218 -3.59 -25.70 2.98
CA LEU A 218 -2.54 -25.87 3.97
C LEU A 218 -3.10 -26.73 5.12
N ARG A 219 -2.78 -28.02 5.12
CA ARG A 219 -3.06 -28.96 6.23
C ARG A 219 -2.43 -28.56 7.58
N CYS A 220 -1.70 -27.45 7.64
CA CYS A 220 -1.10 -26.90 8.86
C CYS A 220 -1.97 -25.79 9.45
N PRO A 221 -1.88 -25.53 10.78
CA PRO A 221 -2.52 -24.38 11.40
C PRO A 221 -1.87 -23.09 10.86
N PHE A 222 -2.43 -22.56 9.77
CA PHE A 222 -1.95 -21.38 9.04
C PHE A 222 -1.65 -20.20 9.98
N GLU A 223 -2.52 -19.98 10.95
CA GLU A 223 -2.33 -18.98 12.00
C GLU A 223 -1.04 -19.17 12.81
N ARG A 224 -0.66 -20.41 13.16
CA ARG A 224 0.59 -20.68 13.89
C ARG A 224 1.80 -20.41 13.02
N PHE A 225 1.76 -20.79 11.74
CA PHE A 225 2.81 -20.50 10.78
C PHE A 225 3.05 -18.99 10.66
N VAL A 226 1.98 -18.20 10.50
CA VAL A 226 2.06 -16.74 10.39
C VAL A 226 2.73 -16.14 11.62
N VAL A 227 2.35 -16.57 12.84
CA VAL A 227 2.95 -16.07 14.09
C VAL A 227 4.43 -16.40 14.21
N ILE A 228 4.81 -17.66 13.92
CA ILE A 228 6.22 -18.09 13.96
C ILE A 228 7.04 -17.30 12.95
N TYR A 229 6.52 -17.11 11.74
CA TYR A 229 7.16 -16.29 10.72
C TYR A 229 7.30 -14.83 11.17
N THR A 230 6.25 -14.19 11.69
CA THR A 230 6.33 -12.81 12.17
C THR A 230 7.42 -12.67 13.25
N PHE A 231 7.56 -13.64 14.15
CA PHE A 231 8.65 -13.65 15.13
C PHE A 231 10.04 -13.77 14.49
N VAL A 232 10.22 -14.69 13.54
CA VAL A 232 11.48 -14.82 12.79
C VAL A 232 11.79 -13.54 12.01
N ALA A 233 10.81 -12.92 11.38
CA ALA A 233 10.94 -11.67 10.65
C ALA A 233 11.42 -10.54 11.57
N ILE A 234 10.92 -10.43 12.81
CA ILE A 234 11.42 -9.47 13.80
C ILE A 234 12.91 -9.69 14.05
N LEU A 235 13.35 -10.92 14.32
CA LEU A 235 14.77 -11.22 14.57
C LEU A 235 15.65 -10.84 13.37
N MET A 236 15.21 -11.18 12.16
CA MET A 236 15.93 -10.82 10.93
C MET A 236 15.96 -9.30 10.74
N TYR A 237 14.85 -8.58 10.95
CA TYR A 237 14.80 -7.13 10.85
C TYR A 237 15.61 -6.41 11.94
N VAL A 238 15.70 -6.96 13.16
CA VAL A 238 16.62 -6.45 14.20
C VAL A 238 18.06 -6.54 13.72
N SER A 239 18.45 -7.67 13.10
CA SER A 239 19.80 -7.80 12.53
C SER A 239 20.05 -6.75 11.45
N ALA A 240 19.11 -6.56 10.53
CA ALA A 240 19.23 -5.57 9.46
C ALA A 240 19.25 -4.12 9.99
N ALA A 241 18.47 -3.83 11.03
CA ALA A 241 18.40 -2.51 11.67
C ALA A 241 19.69 -2.13 12.40
N VAL A 242 20.51 -3.09 12.82
CA VAL A 242 21.84 -2.83 13.38
C VAL A 242 22.90 -2.79 12.30
N ILE A 243 22.88 -3.76 11.37
CA ILE A 243 23.90 -3.89 10.34
C ILE A 243 23.85 -2.72 9.35
N TRP A 244 22.67 -2.35 8.85
CA TRP A 244 22.56 -1.34 7.81
C TRP A 244 23.15 0.03 8.23
N PRO A 245 22.77 0.63 9.37
CA PRO A 245 23.32 1.93 9.76
C PRO A 245 24.83 1.89 10.04
N VAL A 246 25.34 0.80 10.61
CA VAL A 246 26.77 0.63 10.91
C VAL A 246 27.60 0.61 9.62
N PHE A 247 27.15 -0.09 8.58
CA PHE A 247 27.93 -0.16 7.34
C PHE A 247 27.72 1.06 6.42
N CYS A 248 26.60 1.77 6.54
CA CYS A 248 26.31 2.94 5.69
C CYS A 248 26.78 4.28 6.30
N PHE A 249 26.68 4.46 7.63
CA PHE A 249 26.90 5.76 8.27
C PHE A 249 28.12 5.83 9.20
N ASP A 250 28.72 4.70 9.55
CA ASP A 250 29.96 4.72 10.34
C ASP A 250 31.13 5.24 9.50
N SER A 251 31.98 6.08 10.10
CA SER A 251 33.13 6.69 9.42
C SER A 251 34.16 5.66 8.94
N LYS A 252 34.12 4.43 9.46
CA LYS A 252 35.01 3.34 9.06
C LYS A 252 34.59 2.66 7.75
N TYR A 253 33.29 2.63 7.43
CA TYR A 253 32.75 1.86 6.30
C TYR A 253 32.00 2.71 5.28
N GLY A 254 31.46 3.86 5.70
CA GLY A 254 30.65 4.75 4.89
C GLY A 254 30.85 6.22 5.24
N SER A 255 29.82 7.03 5.00
CA SER A 255 29.87 8.48 5.20
C SER A 255 28.78 8.94 6.18
N PRO A 256 29.13 9.46 7.37
CA PRO A 256 28.15 9.93 8.34
C PRO A 256 27.37 11.16 7.86
N TRP A 257 27.96 11.93 6.95
CA TRP A 257 27.40 13.19 6.46
C TRP A 257 27.00 13.10 4.99
N ARG A 258 25.89 13.76 4.64
CA ARG A 258 25.44 13.92 3.25
C ARG A 258 26.50 14.68 2.45
N PRO A 259 27.00 14.12 1.33
CA PRO A 259 27.96 14.82 0.47
C PRO A 259 27.37 16.14 -0.08
N TYR A 260 28.15 17.22 -0.02
CA TYR A 260 27.71 18.55 -0.47
C TYR A 260 27.40 18.64 -1.98
N GLN A 261 27.95 17.74 -2.81
CA GLN A 261 27.83 17.76 -4.27
C GLN A 261 26.65 16.94 -4.83
N CYS A 262 25.58 16.74 -4.04
CA CYS A 262 24.45 15.92 -4.45
C CYS A 262 23.18 16.74 -4.78
N SER A 263 22.71 16.64 -6.01
CA SER A 263 21.37 17.11 -6.38
C SER A 263 20.29 16.29 -5.67
N GLN A 264 19.23 16.96 -5.22
CA GLN A 264 18.09 16.37 -4.51
C GLN A 264 17.50 15.18 -5.29
N GLY A 265 17.38 14.01 -4.63
CA GLY A 265 16.75 12.81 -5.20
C GLY A 265 17.65 11.92 -6.08
N LYS A 266 18.93 12.27 -6.29
CA LYS A 266 19.89 11.45 -7.03
C LYS A 266 21.09 11.00 -6.19
N CYS A 267 21.06 11.26 -4.89
CA CYS A 267 22.18 10.93 -4.03
C CYS A 267 22.06 9.50 -3.48
N PRO A 268 23.11 8.66 -3.59
CA PRO A 268 23.15 7.35 -2.94
C PRO A 268 22.93 7.44 -1.42
N TRP A 269 23.45 8.50 -0.78
CA TRP A 269 23.27 8.76 0.64
C TRP A 269 21.79 8.95 1.02
N ASP A 270 21.01 9.64 0.18
CA ASP A 270 19.58 9.85 0.42
C ASP A 270 18.84 8.50 0.37
N SER A 271 19.19 7.63 -0.58
CA SER A 271 18.65 6.27 -0.68
C SER A 271 19.00 5.41 0.55
N GLN A 272 20.25 5.48 1.03
CA GLN A 272 20.69 4.75 2.22
C GLN A 272 19.95 5.18 3.48
N LEU A 273 19.68 6.48 3.63
CA LEU A 273 18.88 7.03 4.72
C LEU A 273 17.43 6.55 4.64
N VAL A 274 16.83 6.56 3.45
CA VAL A 274 15.49 6.02 3.21
C VAL A 274 15.43 4.54 3.63
N ILE A 275 16.38 3.71 3.19
CA ILE A 275 16.42 2.29 3.57
C ILE A 275 16.53 2.12 5.08
N ALA A 276 17.39 2.88 5.76
CA ALA A 276 17.53 2.82 7.22
C ALA A 276 16.22 3.15 7.94
N ILE A 277 15.59 4.28 7.61
CA ILE A 277 14.32 4.71 8.22
C ILE A 277 13.24 3.66 8.00
N PHE A 278 13.04 3.22 6.75
CA PHE A 278 12.01 2.24 6.44
C PHE A 278 12.30 0.84 7.00
N THR A 279 13.56 0.50 7.27
CA THR A 279 13.93 -0.72 8.03
C THR A 279 13.40 -0.67 9.45
N TYR A 280 13.60 0.45 10.17
CA TYR A 280 13.05 0.61 11.51
C TYR A 280 11.52 0.67 11.51
N VAL A 281 10.92 1.37 10.54
CA VAL A 281 9.46 1.39 10.38
C VAL A 281 8.93 -0.03 10.19
N ASN A 282 9.54 -0.83 9.29
CA ASN A 282 9.08 -2.20 9.05
C ASN A 282 9.27 -3.10 10.27
N LEU A 283 10.38 -2.94 11.01
CA LEU A 283 10.61 -3.64 12.27
C LEU A 283 9.50 -3.34 13.28
N VAL A 284 9.13 -2.07 13.47
CA VAL A 284 8.01 -1.68 14.35
C VAL A 284 6.70 -2.30 13.86
N LEU A 285 6.44 -2.31 12.55
CA LEU A 285 5.24 -2.94 11.98
C LEU A 285 5.19 -4.45 12.27
N TYR A 286 6.31 -5.17 12.20
CA TYR A 286 6.37 -6.59 12.56
C TYR A 286 6.14 -6.83 14.06
N ILE A 287 6.70 -5.97 14.93
CA ILE A 287 6.47 -6.04 16.38
C ILE A 287 5.00 -5.81 16.71
N VAL A 288 4.38 -4.78 16.11
CA VAL A 288 2.98 -4.45 16.31
C VAL A 288 2.08 -5.57 15.77
N ASP A 289 2.39 -6.14 14.61
CA ASP A 289 1.66 -7.30 14.04
C ASP A 289 1.69 -8.50 14.99
N LEU A 290 2.86 -8.80 15.57
CA LEU A 290 2.99 -9.88 16.55
C LEU A 290 2.15 -9.60 17.81
N ALA A 291 2.22 -8.38 18.35
CA ALA A 291 1.47 -7.99 19.55
C ALA A 291 -0.06 -8.13 19.34
N TYR A 292 -0.59 -7.66 18.20
CA TYR A 292 -2.00 -7.83 17.86
C TYR A 292 -2.38 -9.30 17.63
N SER A 293 -1.52 -10.08 16.97
CA SER A 293 -1.76 -11.50 16.71
C SER A 293 -1.84 -12.31 18.02
N GLN A 294 -1.02 -11.99 19.03
CA GLN A 294 -1.07 -12.61 20.35
C GLN A 294 -2.34 -12.21 21.12
N ARG A 295 -2.69 -10.91 21.14
CA ARG A 295 -3.86 -10.41 21.86
C ARG A 295 -5.17 -11.07 21.40
N ILE A 296 -5.31 -11.33 20.11
CA ILE A 296 -6.50 -11.98 19.55
C ILE A 296 -6.63 -13.43 20.05
N ARG A 297 -5.52 -14.16 20.22
CA ARG A 297 -5.53 -15.55 20.75
C ARG A 297 -5.82 -15.63 22.23
N PHE A 298 -5.27 -14.73 23.04
CA PHE A 298 -5.51 -14.75 24.50
C PHE A 298 -6.95 -14.39 24.87
N VAL A 299 -7.68 -13.66 24.01
CA VAL A 299 -9.10 -13.32 24.25
C VAL A 299 -10.06 -14.39 23.71
N SER A 300 -9.63 -15.20 22.74
CA SER A 300 -10.47 -16.27 22.15
C SER A 300 -10.40 -17.61 22.90
N HIS A 301 -9.50 -17.73 23.88
CA HIS A 301 -9.44 -18.86 24.82
C HIS A 301 -9.51 -18.36 26.27
N PRO A 302 -10.72 -18.06 26.81
CA PRO A 302 -10.98 -18.18 28.23
C PRO A 302 -11.18 -19.65 28.66
#